data_AF-A0A1G0HY18-F1
#
_entry.id   AF-A0A1G0HY18-F1
#
_cell.length_a   1.000
_cell.length_b   1.000
_cell.length_c   1.000
_cell.angle_alpha   90.00
_cell.angle_beta   90.00
_cell.angle_gamma   90.00
#
_symmetry.space_group_name_H-M   'P 1'
#
loop_
_entity.id
_entity.type
_entity.pdbx_description
1 polymer ?
#
loop_
_entity_poly.entity_id
_entity_poly.type
_entity_poly.pdbx_seq_one_letter_code
_entity_poly.pdbx_strand_id
1 'polypeptide(L)'
;MARAEFTKQTKRATLKRAEGRCEAQGALYGLPLGQRCNASLAYGVEFDHVVLEANSHDNSLENCGAVCPKCHRYKTDHHDTPTAAKTLRQQDKNVGIRKRKGRPFPGSRDSNFKVKMTATGRKVERRWG
;
A
#
# COMPACT_ATOMS: atom_id res chain seq x y z
N MET A 1 -0.20 7.78 -14.12
CA MET A 1 -0.36 6.74 -15.15
C MET A 1 -1.52 5.86 -14.73
N ALA A 2 -2.49 5.61 -15.62
CA ALA A 2 -3.59 4.71 -15.31
C ALA A 2 -3.04 3.30 -15.09
N ARG A 3 -3.49 2.59 -14.04
CA ARG A 3 -3.13 1.18 -13.83
C ARG A 3 -3.50 0.41 -15.10
N ALA A 4 -2.57 -0.37 -15.65
CA ALA A 4 -2.90 -1.29 -16.71
C ALA A 4 -3.80 -2.37 -16.12
N GLU A 5 -4.98 -2.52 -16.71
CA GLU A 5 -5.91 -3.57 -16.33
C GLU A 5 -5.68 -4.77 -17.23
N PHE A 6 -5.73 -6.00 -16.68
CA PHE A 6 -5.62 -7.20 -17.48
C PHE A 6 -6.64 -7.21 -18.63
N THR A 7 -6.18 -7.59 -19.82
CA THR A 7 -7.07 -7.74 -20.97
C THR A 7 -8.13 -8.82 -20.72
N LYS A 8 -9.29 -8.70 -21.38
CA LYS A 8 -10.34 -9.73 -21.30
C LYS A 8 -9.84 -11.11 -21.73
N GLN A 9 -8.88 -11.17 -22.66
CA GLN A 9 -8.28 -12.44 -23.11
C GLN A 9 -7.44 -13.07 -22.00
N THR A 10 -6.59 -12.28 -21.33
CA THR A 10 -5.80 -12.71 -20.17
C THR A 10 -6.70 -13.30 -19.09
N LYS A 11 -7.74 -12.55 -18.69
CA LYS A 11 -8.71 -13.00 -17.66
C LYS A 11 -9.36 -14.35 -18.01
N ARG A 12 -9.78 -14.56 -19.27
CA ARG A 12 -10.37 -15.82 -19.73
C ARG A 12 -9.38 -16.98 -19.71
N ALA A 13 -8.15 -16.75 -20.17
CA ALA A 13 -7.10 -17.77 -20.19
C ALA A 13 -6.69 -18.18 -18.78
N THR A 14 -6.57 -17.23 -17.84
CA THR A 14 -6.29 -17.52 -16.43
C THR A 14 -7.42 -18.34 -15.79
N LEU A 15 -8.67 -17.98 -16.05
CA LEU A 15 -9.82 -18.75 -15.52
C LEU A 15 -9.83 -20.20 -16.05
N LYS A 16 -9.49 -20.38 -17.34
CA LYS A 16 -9.37 -21.70 -17.96
C LYS A 16 -8.25 -22.52 -17.34
N ARG A 17 -7.09 -21.90 -17.07
CA ARG A 17 -5.94 -22.53 -16.37
C ARG A 17 -6.28 -22.93 -14.94
N ALA A 18 -7.06 -22.10 -14.26
CA ALA A 18 -7.43 -22.31 -12.86
C ALA A 18 -8.43 -23.47 -12.67
N GLU A 19 -9.12 -23.91 -13.73
CA GLU A 19 -10.16 -24.96 -13.69
C GLU A 19 -11.21 -24.73 -12.59
N GLY A 20 -11.54 -23.46 -12.31
CA GLY A 20 -12.48 -23.08 -11.25
C GLY A 20 -11.93 -23.24 -9.82
N ARG A 21 -10.62 -23.45 -9.64
CA ARG A 21 -9.95 -23.53 -8.32
C ARG A 21 -8.98 -22.38 -8.11
N CYS A 22 -8.99 -21.83 -6.90
CA CYS A 22 -8.09 -20.76 -6.48
C CYS A 22 -6.61 -21.13 -6.69
N GLU A 23 -5.86 -20.26 -7.39
CA GLU A 23 -4.42 -20.39 -7.67
C GLU A 23 -3.51 -19.79 -6.57
N ALA A 24 -4.08 -19.21 -5.51
CA ALA A 24 -3.31 -18.65 -4.41
C ALA A 24 -2.43 -19.72 -3.74
N GLN A 25 -1.12 -19.45 -3.64
CA GLN A 25 -0.17 -20.33 -2.97
C GLN A 25 0.75 -19.60 -1.98
N GLY A 26 1.08 -20.30 -0.89
CA GLY A 26 2.15 -19.91 0.02
C GLY A 26 1.86 -18.68 0.89
N ALA A 27 2.91 -18.21 1.56
CA ALA A 27 2.85 -17.18 2.59
C ALA A 27 2.36 -15.81 2.09
N LEU A 28 2.48 -15.57 0.78
CA LEU A 28 2.02 -14.34 0.12
C LEU A 28 0.49 -14.17 0.22
N TYR A 29 -0.24 -15.30 0.30
CA TYR A 29 -1.70 -15.33 0.47
C TYR A 29 -2.14 -15.82 1.86
N GLY A 30 -1.21 -15.90 2.81
CA GLY A 30 -1.51 -16.32 4.19
C GLY A 30 -1.65 -17.82 4.37
N LEU A 31 -1.17 -18.60 3.40
CA LEU A 31 -1.15 -20.05 3.44
C LEU A 31 0.23 -20.56 3.88
N PRO A 32 0.32 -21.77 4.47
CA PRO A 32 1.59 -22.45 4.68
C PRO A 32 2.41 -22.54 3.39
N LEU A 33 3.74 -22.50 3.54
CA LEU A 33 4.66 -22.63 2.39
C LEU A 33 4.38 -23.94 1.64
N GLY A 34 4.21 -23.84 0.31
CA GLY A 34 3.89 -24.97 -0.55
C GLY A 34 2.41 -25.38 -0.57
N GLN A 35 1.53 -24.75 0.22
CA GLN A 35 0.11 -25.04 0.19
C GLN A 35 -0.64 -24.11 -0.77
N ARG A 36 -1.54 -24.71 -1.58
CA ARG A 36 -2.49 -24.02 -2.45
C ARG A 36 -3.87 -24.00 -1.81
N CYS A 37 -4.60 -22.90 -1.96
CA CYS A 37 -5.94 -22.75 -1.38
C CYS A 37 -6.93 -23.80 -1.90
N ASN A 38 -6.92 -24.06 -3.21
CA ASN A 38 -7.84 -25.00 -3.90
C ASN A 38 -9.35 -24.74 -3.70
N ALA A 39 -9.73 -23.60 -3.12
CA ALA A 39 -11.13 -23.22 -2.94
C ALA A 39 -11.85 -23.07 -4.30
N SER A 40 -13.13 -23.44 -4.34
CA SER A 40 -13.98 -23.24 -5.51
C SER A 40 -14.20 -21.75 -5.77
N LEU A 41 -13.95 -21.33 -7.01
CA LEU A 41 -14.18 -19.97 -7.50
C LEU A 41 -15.64 -19.69 -7.89
N ALA A 42 -16.55 -20.65 -7.65
CA ALA A 42 -17.97 -20.50 -7.97
C ALA A 42 -18.65 -19.31 -7.26
N TYR A 43 -18.15 -18.95 -6.06
CA TYR A 43 -18.70 -17.85 -5.26
C TYR A 43 -18.12 -16.47 -5.61
N GLY A 44 -17.13 -16.41 -6.50
CA GLY A 44 -16.47 -15.17 -6.90
C GLY A 44 -15.00 -15.40 -7.24
N VAL A 45 -14.57 -14.81 -8.36
CA VAL A 45 -13.18 -14.83 -8.83
C VAL A 45 -12.67 -13.40 -8.94
N GLU A 46 -11.50 -13.17 -8.37
CA GLU A 46 -10.75 -11.94 -8.53
C GLU A 46 -9.45 -12.25 -9.27
N PHE A 47 -9.08 -11.37 -10.21
CA PHE A 47 -7.86 -11.51 -11.00
C PHE A 47 -6.80 -10.63 -10.36
N ASP A 48 -5.80 -11.28 -9.77
CA ASP A 48 -4.75 -10.64 -9.02
C ASP A 48 -3.42 -10.66 -9.79
N HIS A 49 -2.57 -9.66 -9.53
CA HIS A 49 -1.20 -9.64 -10.00
C HIS A 49 -0.30 -10.28 -8.94
N VAL A 50 0.33 -11.41 -9.25
CA VAL A 50 1.24 -12.11 -8.32
C VAL A 50 2.36 -11.18 -7.86
N VAL A 51 2.93 -10.42 -8.79
CA VAL A 51 3.80 -9.27 -8.55
C VAL A 51 3.03 -8.00 -8.84
N LEU A 52 2.99 -7.09 -7.86
CA LEU A 52 2.33 -5.80 -7.98
C LEU A 52 2.66 -5.08 -9.30
N GLU A 53 1.63 -4.66 -10.01
CA GLU A 53 1.73 -3.82 -11.23
C GLU A 53 2.54 -2.55 -10.99
N ALA A 54 2.48 -1.99 -9.77
CA ALA A 54 3.24 -0.80 -9.40
C ALA A 54 4.77 -1.01 -9.36
N ASN A 55 5.22 -2.27 -9.31
CA ASN A 55 6.63 -2.64 -9.25
C ASN A 55 7.14 -3.22 -10.58
N SER A 56 6.37 -4.09 -11.26
CA SER A 56 6.83 -4.78 -12.47
C SER A 56 6.25 -4.23 -13.77
N HIS A 57 5.08 -3.57 -13.75
CA HIS A 57 4.32 -3.19 -14.95
C HIS A 57 3.98 -4.36 -15.91
N ASP A 58 4.05 -5.59 -15.40
CA ASP A 58 3.86 -6.81 -16.19
C ASP A 58 2.40 -7.28 -16.18
N ASN A 59 1.75 -7.17 -17.34
CA ASN A 59 0.36 -7.59 -17.57
C ASN A 59 0.26 -8.96 -18.26
N SER A 60 1.32 -9.76 -18.15
CA SER A 60 1.42 -11.08 -18.78
C SER A 60 0.47 -12.10 -18.12
N LEU A 61 0.16 -13.16 -18.86
CA LEU A 61 -0.65 -14.30 -18.37
C LEU A 61 0.00 -15.02 -17.17
N GLU A 62 1.32 -14.92 -17.05
CA GLU A 62 2.08 -15.52 -15.96
C GLU A 62 1.92 -14.74 -14.65
N ASN A 63 1.78 -13.41 -14.74
CA ASN A 63 1.55 -12.57 -13.57
C ASN A 63 0.08 -12.56 -13.11
N CYS A 64 -0.85 -12.98 -13.97
CA CYS A 64 -2.27 -13.04 -13.66
C CYS A 64 -2.62 -14.33 -12.91
N GLY A 65 -3.17 -14.21 -11.70
CA GLY A 65 -3.68 -15.34 -10.90
C GLY A 65 -5.18 -15.24 -10.68
N ALA A 66 -5.91 -16.35 -10.83
CA ALA A 66 -7.32 -16.43 -10.45
C ALA A 66 -7.44 -16.83 -8.98
N VAL A 67 -7.86 -15.90 -8.13
CA VAL A 67 -7.87 -16.06 -6.68
C VAL A 67 -9.26 -15.82 -6.10
N CYS A 68 -9.55 -16.44 -4.96
CA CYS A 68 -10.77 -16.17 -4.23
C CYS A 68 -10.68 -14.82 -3.50
N PRO A 69 -11.81 -14.14 -3.24
CA PRO A 69 -11.82 -12.83 -2.58
C PRO A 69 -11.13 -12.82 -1.20
N LYS A 70 -11.16 -13.95 -0.49
CA LYS A 70 -10.48 -14.08 0.82
C LYS A 70 -8.96 -14.01 0.69
N CYS A 71 -8.39 -14.78 -0.25
CA CYS A 71 -6.95 -14.77 -0.49
C CYS A 71 -6.50 -13.43 -1.06
N HIS A 72 -7.26 -12.87 -2.00
CA HIS A 72 -6.96 -11.56 -2.56
C HIS A 72 -6.97 -10.46 -1.49
N ARG A 73 -7.97 -10.46 -0.59
CA ARG A 73 -8.02 -9.53 0.53
C ARG A 73 -6.83 -9.68 1.47
N TYR A 74 -6.44 -10.91 1.82
CA TYR A 74 -5.27 -11.14 2.67
C TYR A 74 -4.01 -10.52 2.06
N LYS A 75 -3.74 -10.78 0.78
CA LYS A 75 -2.60 -10.21 0.06
C LYS A 75 -2.68 -8.69 -0.01
N THR A 76 -3.86 -8.15 -0.30
CA THR A 76 -4.10 -6.70 -0.36
C THR A 76 -3.74 -6.03 0.96
N ASP A 77 -4.22 -6.60 2.07
CA ASP A 77 -4.09 -6.01 3.41
C ASP A 77 -2.66 -6.18 3.98
N HIS A 78 -2.04 -7.34 3.79
CA HIS A 78 -0.78 -7.70 4.46
C HIS A 78 0.48 -7.48 3.62
N HIS A 79 0.36 -7.48 2.28
CA HIS A 79 1.52 -7.39 1.38
C HIS A 79 1.44 -6.16 0.49
N ASP A 80 0.35 -6.01 -0.27
CA ASP A 80 0.28 -5.00 -1.34
C ASP A 80 0.18 -3.58 -0.79
N THR A 81 -0.75 -3.33 0.12
CA THR A 81 -0.93 -2.02 0.76
C THR A 81 0.33 -1.55 1.51
N PRO A 82 0.95 -2.37 2.40
CA PRO A 82 2.15 -1.93 3.11
C PRO A 82 3.35 -1.77 2.16
N THR A 83 3.49 -2.60 1.14
CA THR A 83 4.58 -2.48 0.16
C THR A 83 4.43 -1.21 -0.67
N ALA A 84 3.24 -0.93 -1.20
CA ALA A 84 2.99 0.31 -1.95
C ALA A 84 3.25 1.55 -1.10
N ALA A 85 2.79 1.56 0.15
CA ALA A 85 3.06 2.66 1.09
C ALA A 85 4.57 2.83 1.37
N LYS A 86 5.32 1.73 1.43
CA LYS A 86 6.78 1.76 1.59
C LYS A 86 7.47 2.31 0.34
N THR A 87 7.07 1.88 -0.85
CA THR A 87 7.61 2.39 -2.13
C THR A 87 7.41 3.89 -2.25
N LEU A 88 6.20 4.40 -1.96
CA LEU A 88 5.92 5.84 -1.96
C LEU A 88 6.80 6.60 -0.94
N ARG A 89 6.94 6.09 0.29
CA ARG A 89 7.82 6.69 1.31
C ARG A 89 9.29 6.72 0.87
N GLN A 90 9.74 5.71 0.12
CA GLN A 90 11.11 5.67 -0.41
C GLN A 90 11.29 6.67 -1.54
N GLN A 91 10.31 6.79 -2.44
CA GLN A 91 10.29 7.80 -3.50
C GLN A 91 10.31 9.21 -2.91
N ASP A 92 9.44 9.51 -1.94
CA ASP A 92 9.41 10.80 -1.24
C ASP A 92 10.77 11.14 -0.62
N LYS A 93 11.42 10.17 0.04
CA LYS A 93 12.77 10.34 0.60
C LYS A 93 13.81 10.63 -0.47
N ASN A 94 13.73 9.97 -1.62
CA ASN A 94 14.69 10.12 -2.72
C ASN A 94 14.61 11.50 -3.38
N VAL A 95 13.38 12.04 -3.49
CA VAL A 95 13.12 13.40 -4.02
C VAL A 95 13.29 14.48 -2.94
N GLY A 96 13.60 14.09 -1.69
CA GLY A 96 13.82 15.03 -0.59
C GLY A 96 12.53 15.60 0.03
N ILE A 97 11.37 15.04 -0.33
CA ILE A 97 10.06 15.39 0.23
C ILE A 97 10.00 14.85 1.66
N ARG A 98 10.31 15.71 2.63
CA ARG A 98 10.28 15.37 4.06
C ARG A 98 9.21 16.18 4.78
N LYS A 99 8.24 15.49 5.37
CA LYS A 99 7.32 16.13 6.33
C LYS A 99 8.09 16.45 7.61
N ARG A 100 8.00 17.68 8.13
CA ARG A 100 8.58 18.03 9.43
C ARG A 100 8.04 17.09 10.51
N LYS A 101 8.94 16.53 11.32
CA LYS A 101 8.57 15.62 12.40
C LYS A 101 8.12 16.44 13.61
N GLY A 102 6.81 16.60 13.77
CA GLY A 102 6.20 17.24 14.94
C GLY A 102 6.13 18.77 14.89
N ARG A 103 5.63 19.36 15.98
CA ARG A 103 5.61 20.81 16.17
C ARG A 103 7.05 21.32 16.29
N PRO A 104 7.39 22.47 15.67
CA PRO A 104 8.70 23.10 15.85
C PRO A 104 9.01 23.28 17.34
N PHE A 105 10.28 23.14 17.72
CA PHE A 105 10.70 23.34 19.11
C PHE A 105 10.20 24.71 19.61
N PRO A 106 9.56 24.81 20.79
CA PRO A 106 9.06 26.07 21.30
C PRO A 106 10.18 27.12 21.40
N GLY A 107 10.05 28.25 20.70
CA GLY A 107 11.07 29.30 20.65
C GLY A 107 12.03 29.21 19.45
N SER A 108 11.97 28.15 18.63
CA SER A 108 12.66 28.12 17.34
C SER A 108 12.04 29.12 16.36
N ARG A 109 12.82 29.55 15.34
CA ARG A 109 12.38 30.47 14.27
C ARG A 109 11.06 30.04 13.62
N ASP A 110 10.84 28.74 13.56
CA ASP A 110 9.68 28.11 12.92
C ASP A 110 8.47 27.91 13.85
N SER A 111 8.60 28.18 15.15
CA SER A 111 7.51 27.96 16.11
C SER A 111 6.50 29.11 16.13
N ASN A 112 5.22 28.79 16.27
CA ASN A 112 4.14 29.78 16.45
C ASN A 112 4.19 30.48 17.83
N PHE A 113 5.15 30.11 18.69
CA PHE A 113 5.30 30.65 20.03
C PHE A 113 6.04 31.99 19.98
N LYS A 114 5.27 33.09 19.92
CA LYS A 114 5.80 34.46 19.95
C LYS A 114 5.76 35.00 21.38
N VAL A 115 6.94 35.24 21.97
CA VAL A 115 7.10 35.92 23.28
C VAL A 115 7.70 37.31 23.05
N LYS A 116 7.16 38.33 23.72
CA LYS A 116 7.80 39.66 23.76
C LYS A 116 8.98 39.58 24.73
N MET A 117 10.20 39.76 24.25
CA MET A 117 11.38 39.97 25.09
C MET A 117 11.27 41.38 25.69
N THR A 118 10.94 41.50 26.97
CA THR A 118 11.09 42.75 27.72
C THR A 118 12.42 42.73 28.48
N ALA A 119 12.97 43.91 28.79
CA ALA A 119 14.29 44.07 29.42
C ALA A 119 14.45 43.35 30.79
N THR A 120 13.37 42.85 31.38
CA THR A 120 13.32 42.16 32.68
C THR A 120 13.08 40.64 32.59
N GLY A 121 13.04 40.06 31.38
CA GLY A 121 12.99 38.60 31.19
C GLY A 121 11.71 37.88 31.64
N ARG A 122 10.65 38.59 32.06
CA ARG A 122 9.39 37.97 32.49
C ARG A 122 8.44 37.70 31.32
N LYS A 123 7.93 36.47 31.24
CA LYS A 123 6.89 36.06 30.28
C LYS A 123 5.56 36.73 30.66
N VAL A 124 4.95 37.48 29.74
CA VAL A 124 3.59 38.02 29.92
C VAL A 124 2.61 37.09 29.21
N GLU A 125 1.68 36.51 29.96
CA GLU A 125 0.59 35.69 29.43
C GLU A 125 -0.38 36.59 28.65
N ARG A 126 -0.73 36.20 27.41
CA ARG A 126 -1.77 36.89 26.64
C ARG A 126 -3.13 36.37 27.10
N ARG A 127 -3.77 37.11 28.01
CA ARG A 127 -5.18 36.93 28.37
C ARG A 127 -6.01 37.11 27.09
N TRP A 128 -6.73 36.07 26.70
CA TRP A 128 -7.62 36.06 25.54
C TRP A 128 -8.73 37.11 25.74
N GLY A 129 -8.92 37.94 24.72
CA GLY A 129 -10.08 38.83 24.53
C GLY A 129 -10.75 38.47 23.23
#